data_AF-A0A497I3D6-F1
#
_entry.id   AF-A0A497I3D6-F1
#
_cell.length_a   1.000
_cell.length_b   1.000
_cell.length_c   1.000
_cell.angle_alpha   90.00
_cell.angle_beta   90.00
_cell.angle_gamma   90.00
#
_symmetry.space_group_name_H-M   'P 1'
#
loop_
_entity.id
_entity.type
_entity.pdbx_description
1 polymer ?
#
loop_
_entity_poly.entity_id
_entity_poly.type
_entity_poly.pdbx_seq_one_letter_code
_entity_poly.pdbx_strand_id
1 'polypeptide(L)'
;MELKELLKGKLSEEELELVHRGFDLVGDIAIVQLPEDFEKKEVVAEAIVKIHKRVKTVCNKIGKIENEERIPRIEVIWGNGTETIHKENNCLFKLDVSKVFFTPRMQSERKRVIGLVKEGEKVLDMFAGVGPFSIPIAKKADVTAIDINPWAVKYLRENAKLNHVELKIYEGDCKEVVEREKISEMDRIIMNYPKGSLEYLPVAKKAVKKGGIIHLYTFEKEGEEKEFDLEVLGKRKCGEVAPRLFRVVYDLRK
;
A
#
# COMPACT_ATOMS: atom_id res chain seq x y z
N MET A 1 -20.42 8.53 4.41
CA MET A 1 -21.34 7.91 5.38
C MET A 1 -20.53 6.91 6.17
N GLU A 2 -20.42 7.11 7.48
CA GLU A 2 -19.59 6.25 8.34
C GLU A 2 -20.27 4.89 8.56
N LEU A 3 -19.48 3.82 8.68
CA LEU A 3 -20.03 2.47 8.85
C LEU A 3 -20.89 2.36 10.12
N LYS A 4 -20.50 3.06 11.19
CA LYS A 4 -21.28 3.11 12.44
C LYS A 4 -22.69 3.66 12.25
N GLU A 5 -22.84 4.71 11.44
CA GLU A 5 -24.16 5.28 11.14
C GLU A 5 -25.08 4.27 10.43
N LEU A 6 -24.51 3.36 9.64
CA LEU A 6 -25.26 2.31 8.92
C LEU A 6 -25.75 1.16 9.81
N LEU A 7 -25.13 1.06 10.98
CA LEU A 7 -25.33 0.00 11.95
C LEU A 7 -26.11 0.46 13.18
N LYS A 8 -26.37 1.77 13.33
CA LYS A 8 -27.27 2.30 14.35
C LYS A 8 -28.63 1.62 14.28
N GLY A 9 -29.12 1.16 15.43
CA GLY A 9 -30.36 0.40 15.56
C GLY A 9 -30.30 -1.07 15.12
N LYS A 10 -29.15 -1.53 14.59
CA LYS A 10 -28.89 -2.94 14.27
C LYS A 10 -27.88 -3.60 15.22
N LEU A 11 -26.99 -2.79 15.77
CA LEU A 11 -26.01 -3.18 16.78
C LEU A 11 -26.27 -2.41 18.08
N SER A 12 -25.86 -2.99 19.22
CA SER A 12 -25.82 -2.30 20.52
C SER A 12 -24.73 -1.22 20.52
N GLU A 13 -24.76 -0.30 21.49
CA GLU A 13 -23.70 0.71 21.65
C GLU A 13 -22.33 0.05 21.89
N GLU A 14 -22.27 -0.99 22.72
CA GLU A 14 -21.05 -1.77 22.97
C GLU A 14 -20.50 -2.40 21.69
N GLU A 15 -21.37 -2.99 20.86
CA GLU A 15 -20.98 -3.57 19.57
C GLU A 15 -20.52 -2.48 18.59
N LEU A 16 -21.19 -1.33 18.56
CA LEU A 16 -20.81 -0.19 17.72
C LEU A 16 -19.44 0.37 18.09
N GLU A 17 -19.06 0.34 19.36
CA GLU A 17 -17.72 0.75 19.80
C GLU A 17 -16.62 -0.11 19.18
N LEU A 18 -16.85 -1.43 19.06
CA LEU A 18 -15.92 -2.40 18.46
C LEU A 18 -15.76 -2.26 16.94
N VAL A 19 -16.76 -1.71 16.26
CA VAL A 19 -16.70 -1.49 14.81
C VAL A 19 -15.76 -0.32 14.49
N HIS A 20 -14.78 -0.53 13.60
CA HIS A 20 -13.99 0.60 13.10
C HIS A 20 -14.85 1.58 12.28
N ARG A 21 -14.57 2.88 12.38
CA ARG A 21 -15.42 3.94 11.76
C ARG A 21 -15.62 3.80 10.25
N GLY A 22 -14.68 3.19 9.55
CA GLY A 22 -14.75 2.99 8.11
C GLY A 22 -14.16 1.65 7.66
N PHE A 23 -14.31 1.37 6.39
CA PHE A 23 -13.84 0.17 5.71
C PHE A 23 -13.12 0.56 4.42
N ASP A 24 -12.28 -0.34 3.90
CA ASP A 24 -11.58 -0.13 2.62
C ASP A 24 -12.38 -0.75 1.48
N LEU A 25 -12.44 -0.07 0.34
CA LEU A 25 -13.00 -0.60 -0.91
C LEU A 25 -11.88 -0.86 -1.91
N VAL A 26 -11.70 -2.13 -2.26
CA VAL A 26 -10.70 -2.58 -3.22
C VAL A 26 -11.43 -3.29 -4.35
N GLY A 27 -11.65 -2.59 -5.47
CA GLY A 27 -12.43 -3.13 -6.58
C GLY A 27 -13.88 -3.35 -6.14
N ASP A 28 -14.33 -4.60 -6.25
CA ASP A 28 -15.64 -5.06 -5.77
C ASP A 28 -15.58 -5.75 -4.39
N ILE A 29 -14.48 -5.61 -3.65
CA ILE A 29 -14.31 -6.16 -2.30
C ILE A 29 -14.34 -5.03 -1.26
N ALA A 30 -15.15 -5.19 -0.22
CA ALA A 30 -15.12 -4.36 0.98
C ALA A 30 -14.33 -5.06 2.08
N ILE A 31 -13.42 -4.34 2.74
CA ILE A 31 -12.58 -4.87 3.83
C ILE A 31 -12.90 -4.10 5.11
N VAL A 32 -13.53 -4.78 6.05
CA VAL A 32 -13.79 -4.28 7.41
C VAL A 32 -12.69 -4.75 8.37
N GLN A 33 -12.68 -4.16 9.57
CA GLN A 33 -11.85 -4.62 10.67
C GLN A 33 -12.73 -4.75 11.91
N LEU A 34 -13.01 -6.00 12.28
CA LEU A 34 -13.82 -6.39 13.42
C LEU A 34 -13.01 -7.36 14.30
N PRO A 35 -13.33 -7.46 15.61
CA PRO A 35 -12.82 -8.55 16.45
C PRO A 35 -13.07 -9.92 15.82
N GLU A 36 -12.17 -10.87 16.06
CA GLU A 36 -12.25 -12.22 15.48
C GLU A 36 -13.50 -12.97 15.99
N ASP A 37 -13.90 -12.72 17.23
CA ASP A 37 -15.06 -13.26 17.93
C ASP A 37 -16.34 -12.42 17.77
N PHE A 38 -16.35 -11.41 16.89
CA PHE A 38 -17.53 -10.57 16.68
C PHE A 38 -18.70 -11.38 16.11
N GLU A 39 -19.78 -11.53 16.87
CA GLU A 39 -20.91 -12.43 16.52
C GLU A 39 -21.75 -11.94 15.33
N LYS A 40 -21.88 -10.63 15.13
CA LYS A 40 -22.81 -10.03 14.13
C LYS A 40 -22.13 -9.61 12.83
N LYS A 41 -21.12 -10.36 12.36
CA LYS A 41 -20.38 -10.05 11.12
C LYS A 41 -21.32 -9.97 9.90
N GLU A 42 -22.33 -10.83 9.84
CA GLU A 42 -23.31 -10.88 8.77
C GLU A 42 -24.14 -9.60 8.70
N VAL A 43 -24.52 -9.04 9.86
CA VAL A 43 -25.25 -7.76 9.95
C VAL A 43 -24.41 -6.62 9.38
N VAL A 44 -23.11 -6.61 9.66
CA VAL A 44 -22.16 -5.63 9.11
C VAL A 44 -22.04 -5.79 7.59
N ALA A 45 -21.86 -7.02 7.12
CA ALA A 45 -21.72 -7.29 5.70
C ALA A 45 -23.00 -6.92 4.92
N GLU A 46 -24.18 -7.27 5.43
CA GLU A 46 -25.46 -6.89 4.84
C GLU A 46 -25.62 -5.38 4.74
N ALA A 47 -25.25 -4.63 5.77
CA ALA A 47 -25.34 -3.17 5.76
C ALA A 47 -24.46 -2.57 4.64
N ILE A 48 -23.24 -3.10 4.46
CA ILE A 48 -22.33 -2.67 3.40
C ILE A 48 -22.89 -2.98 2.02
N VAL A 49 -23.33 -4.21 1.76
CA VAL A 49 -23.84 -4.65 0.45
C VAL A 49 -25.16 -3.94 0.10
N LYS A 50 -26.00 -3.64 1.10
CA LYS A 50 -27.25 -2.88 0.89
C LYS A 50 -26.98 -1.49 0.30
N ILE A 51 -25.84 -0.86 0.62
CA ILE A 51 -25.50 0.49 0.18
C ILE A 51 -24.54 0.49 -1.00
N HIS A 52 -23.52 -0.37 -0.96
CA HIS A 52 -22.51 -0.48 -1.99
C HIS A 52 -22.84 -1.64 -2.94
N LYS A 53 -23.79 -1.42 -3.85
CA LYS A 53 -24.30 -2.45 -4.79
C LYS A 53 -23.25 -3.09 -5.70
N ARG A 54 -22.07 -2.47 -5.84
CA ARG A 54 -20.95 -3.02 -6.61
C ARG A 54 -20.11 -4.01 -5.81
N VAL A 55 -20.26 -4.06 -4.50
CA VAL A 55 -19.52 -4.99 -3.64
C VAL A 55 -20.07 -6.40 -3.85
N LYS A 56 -19.17 -7.33 -4.18
CA LYS A 56 -19.47 -8.76 -4.35
C LYS A 56 -18.92 -9.63 -3.22
N THR A 57 -17.93 -9.13 -2.48
CA THR A 57 -17.39 -9.81 -1.30
C THR A 57 -17.16 -8.82 -0.17
N VAL A 58 -17.51 -9.21 1.05
CA VAL A 58 -17.10 -8.50 2.26
C VAL A 58 -16.12 -9.39 3.02
N CYS A 59 -14.96 -8.83 3.31
CA CYS A 59 -13.87 -9.46 4.04
C CYS A 59 -13.67 -8.77 5.38
N ASN A 60 -13.40 -9.54 6.43
CA ASN A 60 -12.91 -9.06 7.70
C ASN A 60 -11.38 -9.26 7.76
N LYS A 61 -10.65 -8.17 8.02
CA LYS A 61 -9.21 -8.24 8.27
C LYS A 61 -8.97 -8.50 9.75
N ILE A 62 -8.40 -9.67 10.05
CA ILE A 62 -8.15 -10.14 11.41
C ILE A 62 -6.69 -9.81 11.80
N GLY A 63 -6.51 -9.31 13.01
CA GLY A 63 -5.19 -9.10 13.60
C GLY A 63 -4.34 -8.01 12.92
N LYS A 64 -3.07 -7.96 13.33
CA LYS A 64 -2.06 -7.05 12.77
C LYS A 64 -1.29 -7.74 11.65
N ILE A 65 -0.75 -6.93 10.74
CA ILE A 65 0.18 -7.42 9.72
C ILE A 65 1.57 -7.44 10.35
N GLU A 66 2.11 -8.62 10.59
CA GLU A 66 3.35 -8.78 11.35
C GLU A 66 4.54 -9.26 10.51
N ASN A 67 4.29 -10.03 9.44
CA ASN A 67 5.33 -10.58 8.56
C ASN A 67 5.88 -9.55 7.57
N GLU A 68 7.10 -9.81 7.09
CA GLU A 68 7.84 -8.95 6.15
C GLU A 68 7.13 -8.83 4.80
N GLU A 69 6.52 -9.92 4.32
CA GLU A 69 5.72 -9.98 3.07
C GLU A 69 4.38 -9.24 3.16
N ARG A 70 4.04 -8.74 4.36
CA ARG A 70 2.84 -7.96 4.68
C ARG A 70 1.52 -8.63 4.31
N ILE A 71 1.45 -9.94 4.43
CA ILE A 71 0.25 -10.72 4.08
C ILE A 71 -0.82 -10.50 5.16
N PRO A 72 -2.02 -9.98 4.80
CA PRO A 72 -3.10 -9.82 5.77
C PRO A 72 -3.79 -11.16 6.08
N ARG A 73 -4.26 -11.34 7.32
CA ARG A 73 -5.19 -12.42 7.64
C ARG A 73 -6.61 -11.95 7.30
N ILE A 74 -7.25 -12.65 6.37
CA ILE A 74 -8.58 -12.29 5.85
C ILE A 74 -9.56 -13.43 6.11
N GLU A 75 -10.72 -13.07 6.64
CA GLU A 75 -11.91 -13.91 6.75
C GLU A 75 -12.96 -13.37 5.75
N VAL A 76 -13.56 -14.22 4.93
CA VAL A 76 -14.68 -13.82 4.08
C VAL A 76 -15.96 -13.93 4.91
N ILE A 77 -16.65 -12.81 5.12
CA ILE A 77 -17.88 -12.74 5.91
C ILE A 77 -19.15 -12.63 5.04
N TRP A 78 -18.99 -12.35 3.74
CA TRP A 78 -20.07 -12.39 2.75
C TRP A 78 -19.53 -12.51 1.33
N GLY A 79 -20.25 -13.21 0.46
CA GLY A 79 -19.85 -13.43 -0.94
C GLY A 79 -18.81 -14.53 -1.11
N ASN A 80 -18.09 -14.52 -2.24
CA ASN A 80 -17.07 -15.51 -2.56
C ASN A 80 -15.83 -14.90 -3.23
N GLY A 81 -14.66 -15.41 -2.87
CA GLY A 81 -13.39 -15.03 -3.48
C GLY A 81 -12.80 -13.72 -2.97
N THR A 82 -11.49 -13.61 -3.08
CA THR A 82 -10.67 -12.50 -2.55
C THR A 82 -9.86 -11.80 -3.65
N GLU A 83 -9.96 -12.26 -4.90
CA GLU A 83 -9.33 -11.64 -6.07
C GLU A 83 -10.26 -10.61 -6.71
N THR A 84 -9.72 -9.45 -7.10
CA THR A 84 -10.48 -8.34 -7.69
C THR A 84 -9.61 -7.50 -8.61
N ILE A 85 -10.23 -6.56 -9.32
CA ILE A 85 -9.55 -5.50 -10.06
C ILE A 85 -9.92 -4.14 -9.45
N HIS A 86 -8.93 -3.47 -8.86
CA HIS A 86 -9.05 -2.12 -8.34
C HIS A 86 -8.63 -1.09 -9.41
N LYS A 87 -9.38 0.01 -9.53
CA LYS A 87 -9.03 1.12 -10.45
C LYS A 87 -8.56 2.33 -9.66
N GLU A 88 -7.34 2.79 -9.94
CA GLU A 88 -6.76 3.98 -9.34
C GLU A 88 -5.78 4.64 -10.32
N ASN A 89 -5.67 5.97 -10.32
CA ASN A 89 -4.70 6.73 -11.13
C ASN A 89 -4.71 6.34 -12.62
N ASN A 90 -5.91 6.12 -13.18
CA ASN A 90 -6.13 5.64 -14.56
C ASN A 90 -5.39 4.34 -14.89
N CYS A 91 -5.18 3.49 -13.89
CA CYS A 91 -4.59 2.17 -14.00
C CYS A 91 -5.52 1.13 -13.35
N LEU A 92 -5.39 -0.11 -13.79
CA LEU A 92 -6.10 -1.26 -13.26
C LEU A 92 -5.12 -2.13 -12.48
N PHE A 93 -5.51 -2.57 -11.29
CA PHE A 93 -4.69 -3.40 -10.43
C PHE A 93 -5.48 -4.65 -10.10
N LYS A 94 -5.11 -5.77 -10.71
CA LYS A 94 -5.54 -7.08 -10.28
C LYS A 94 -4.75 -7.48 -9.03
N LEU A 95 -5.45 -7.97 -8.01
CA LEU A 95 -4.84 -8.45 -6.78
C LEU A 95 -5.78 -9.39 -6.01
N ASP A 96 -5.21 -10.17 -5.11
CA ASP A 96 -5.93 -10.95 -4.11
C ASP A 96 -5.69 -10.39 -2.71
N VAL A 97 -6.75 -9.84 -2.10
CA VAL A 97 -6.67 -9.12 -0.83
C VAL A 97 -6.25 -10.02 0.34
N SER A 98 -6.30 -11.35 0.19
CA SER A 98 -5.81 -12.31 1.18
C SER A 98 -4.32 -12.61 1.06
N LYS A 99 -3.67 -12.23 -0.05
CA LYS A 99 -2.29 -12.60 -0.38
C LYS A 99 -1.33 -11.42 -0.41
N VAL A 100 -1.84 -10.22 -0.63
CA VAL A 100 -1.03 -9.01 -0.77
C VAL A 100 -1.60 -7.84 0.02
N PHE A 101 -0.71 -7.00 0.55
CA PHE A 101 -1.11 -5.74 1.16
C PHE A 101 -1.49 -4.72 0.08
N PHE A 102 -2.69 -4.17 0.18
CA PHE A 102 -3.11 -3.01 -0.59
C PHE A 102 -4.03 -2.14 0.27
N THR A 103 -3.87 -0.82 0.19
CA THR A 103 -4.82 0.10 0.81
C THR A 103 -5.12 1.28 -0.14
N PRO A 104 -6.41 1.57 -0.38
CA PRO A 104 -6.83 2.75 -1.17
C PRO A 104 -6.53 4.06 -0.43
N ARG A 105 -6.30 4.03 0.89
CA ARG A 105 -6.02 5.22 1.70
C ARG A 105 -4.73 5.95 1.32
N MET A 106 -3.84 5.29 0.56
CA MET A 106 -2.61 5.89 0.05
C MET A 106 -2.77 6.52 -1.35
N GLN A 107 -3.98 6.55 -1.91
CA GLN A 107 -4.20 7.02 -3.28
C GLN A 107 -3.71 8.46 -3.51
N SER A 108 -4.00 9.38 -2.58
CA SER A 108 -3.56 10.78 -2.69
C SER A 108 -2.04 10.91 -2.70
N GLU A 109 -1.37 10.12 -1.86
CA GLU A 109 0.10 10.11 -1.77
C GLU A 109 0.75 9.48 -3.01
N ARG A 110 0.17 8.38 -3.51
CA ARG A 110 0.59 7.81 -4.79
C ARG A 110 0.47 8.82 -5.91
N LYS A 111 -0.69 9.47 -6.04
CA LYS A 111 -0.91 10.53 -7.04
C LYS A 111 0.12 11.65 -6.94
N ARG A 112 0.51 12.05 -5.73
CA ARG A 112 1.55 13.06 -5.49
C ARG A 112 2.91 12.61 -6.05
N VAL A 113 3.43 11.48 -5.59
CA VAL A 113 4.76 10.99 -6.02
C VAL A 113 4.78 10.72 -7.52
N ILE A 114 3.75 10.09 -8.08
CA ILE A 114 3.60 9.88 -9.53
C ILE A 114 3.68 11.23 -10.28
N GLY A 115 3.08 12.29 -9.74
CA GLY A 115 3.14 13.64 -10.32
C GLY A 115 4.52 14.30 -10.26
N LEU A 116 5.39 13.90 -9.33
CA LEU A 116 6.75 14.43 -9.19
C LEU A 116 7.75 13.79 -10.15
N VAL A 117 7.45 12.60 -10.67
CA VAL A 117 8.33 11.91 -11.64
C VAL A 117 8.32 12.63 -12.97
N LYS A 118 9.50 12.94 -13.51
CA LYS A 118 9.68 13.49 -14.86
C LYS A 118 9.82 12.38 -15.90
N GLU A 119 9.55 12.74 -17.16
CA GLU A 119 9.73 11.84 -18.29
C GLU A 119 11.19 11.33 -18.36
N GLY A 120 11.37 10.03 -18.55
CA GLY A 120 12.67 9.39 -18.69
C GLY A 120 13.49 9.24 -17.39
N GLU A 121 12.93 9.54 -16.21
CA GLU A 121 13.58 9.21 -14.94
C GLU A 121 13.77 7.70 -14.77
N LYS A 122 14.90 7.27 -14.21
CA LYS A 122 15.10 5.92 -13.68
C LYS A 122 14.57 5.85 -12.25
N VAL A 123 13.48 5.12 -12.07
CA VAL A 123 12.79 4.98 -10.78
C VAL A 123 12.97 3.57 -10.23
N LEU A 124 13.44 3.47 -8.99
CA LEU A 124 13.48 2.23 -8.23
C LEU A 124 12.36 2.20 -7.19
N ASP A 125 11.45 1.26 -7.31
CA ASP A 125 10.45 0.94 -6.28
C ASP A 125 10.93 -0.29 -5.50
N MET A 126 11.44 -0.07 -4.29
CA MET A 126 12.09 -1.12 -3.49
C MET A 126 11.11 -2.09 -2.81
N PHE A 127 9.82 -1.73 -2.74
CA PHE A 127 8.77 -2.49 -2.07
C PHE A 127 7.46 -2.34 -2.86
N ALA A 128 7.48 -2.83 -4.09
CA ALA A 128 6.53 -2.45 -5.13
C ALA A 128 5.11 -2.98 -4.90
N GLY A 129 4.94 -4.04 -4.11
CA GLY A 129 3.68 -4.76 -3.98
C GLY A 129 3.13 -5.15 -5.35
N VAL A 130 1.84 -4.86 -5.57
CA VAL A 130 1.18 -5.06 -6.89
C VAL A 130 1.42 -3.93 -7.89
N GLY A 131 2.34 -3.01 -7.57
CA GLY A 131 2.79 -1.91 -8.42
C GLY A 131 1.97 -0.61 -8.40
N PRO A 132 1.33 -0.17 -7.31
CA PRO A 132 0.48 1.01 -7.37
C PRO A 132 1.26 2.34 -7.54
N PHE A 133 2.58 2.35 -7.27
CA PHE A 133 3.49 3.41 -7.73
C PHE A 133 4.11 3.04 -9.09
N SER A 134 4.72 1.85 -9.16
CA SER A 134 5.46 1.37 -10.32
C SER A 134 4.69 1.44 -11.65
N ILE A 135 3.45 0.95 -11.70
CA ILE A 135 2.68 0.83 -12.95
C ILE A 135 2.30 2.20 -13.54
N PRO A 136 1.72 3.17 -12.77
CA PRO A 136 1.50 4.51 -13.30
C PRO A 136 2.78 5.24 -13.72
N ILE A 137 3.89 5.03 -12.99
CA ILE A 137 5.17 5.68 -13.30
C ILE A 137 5.76 5.15 -14.60
N ALA A 138 5.66 3.83 -14.84
CA ALA A 138 6.16 3.15 -16.04
C ALA A 138 5.52 3.63 -17.35
N LYS A 139 4.45 4.44 -17.28
CA LYS A 139 3.87 5.10 -18.46
C LYS A 139 4.73 6.24 -19.02
N LYS A 140 5.74 6.71 -18.28
CA LYS A 140 6.57 7.88 -18.62
C LYS A 140 8.04 7.78 -18.19
N ALA A 141 8.43 6.70 -17.55
CA ALA A 141 9.73 6.59 -16.88
C ALA A 141 10.19 5.14 -16.84
N ASP A 142 11.51 4.94 -16.72
CA ASP A 142 12.11 3.62 -16.65
C ASP A 142 12.00 3.09 -15.20
N VAL A 143 11.17 2.07 -15.00
CA VAL A 143 10.90 1.54 -13.65
C VAL A 143 11.62 0.21 -13.43
N THR A 144 12.30 0.12 -12.29
CA THR A 144 12.70 -1.15 -11.66
C THR A 144 11.91 -1.34 -10.38
N ALA A 145 11.20 -2.45 -10.27
CA ALA A 145 10.30 -2.77 -9.17
C ALA A 145 10.73 -4.07 -8.50
N ILE A 146 10.84 -4.05 -7.17
CA ILE A 146 11.28 -5.18 -6.36
C ILE A 146 10.22 -5.45 -5.30
N ASP A 147 9.89 -6.72 -5.09
CA ASP A 147 9.11 -7.13 -3.92
C ASP A 147 9.54 -8.53 -3.46
N ILE A 148 9.49 -8.75 -2.14
CA ILE A 148 9.84 -10.03 -1.53
C ILE A 148 8.68 -11.05 -1.61
N ASN A 149 7.44 -10.57 -1.68
CA ASN A 149 6.26 -11.45 -1.70
C ASN A 149 6.02 -11.98 -3.13
N PRO A 150 6.13 -13.30 -3.37
CA PRO A 150 5.97 -13.89 -4.70
C PRO A 150 4.58 -13.65 -5.30
N TRP A 151 3.53 -13.56 -4.48
CA TRP A 151 2.19 -13.22 -4.95
C TRP A 151 2.10 -11.78 -5.42
N ALA A 152 2.74 -10.85 -4.71
CA ALA A 152 2.80 -9.45 -5.11
C ALA A 152 3.51 -9.30 -6.46
N VAL A 153 4.65 -9.98 -6.63
CA VAL A 153 5.40 -10.01 -7.89
C VAL A 153 4.57 -10.63 -9.02
N LYS A 154 3.85 -11.73 -8.76
CA LYS A 154 2.94 -12.33 -9.75
C LYS A 154 1.90 -11.31 -10.23
N TYR A 155 1.20 -10.64 -9.32
CA TYR A 155 0.21 -9.62 -9.67
C TYR A 155 0.86 -8.39 -10.32
N LEU A 156 2.05 -7.98 -9.90
CA LEU A 156 2.79 -6.89 -10.53
C LEU A 156 3.06 -7.18 -12.01
N ARG A 157 3.47 -8.41 -12.35
CA ARG A 157 3.66 -8.84 -13.76
C ARG A 157 2.34 -8.87 -14.53
N GLU A 158 1.25 -9.33 -13.91
CA GLU A 158 -0.10 -9.29 -14.52
C GLU A 158 -0.57 -7.85 -14.75
N ASN A 159 -0.30 -6.95 -13.79
CA ASN A 159 -0.68 -5.55 -13.85
C ASN A 159 0.13 -4.77 -14.87
N ALA A 160 1.40 -5.11 -15.07
CA ALA A 160 2.22 -4.57 -16.17
C ALA A 160 1.53 -4.83 -17.52
N LYS A 161 1.13 -6.08 -17.77
CA LYS A 161 0.40 -6.49 -18.97
C LYS A 161 -0.96 -5.79 -19.09
N LEU A 162 -1.73 -5.78 -17.99
CA LEU A 162 -3.07 -5.19 -17.94
C LEU A 162 -3.08 -3.68 -18.25
N ASN A 163 -1.98 -2.98 -17.96
CA ASN A 163 -1.85 -1.54 -18.18
C ASN A 163 -0.99 -1.19 -19.40
N HIS A 164 -0.52 -2.20 -20.14
CA HIS A 164 0.32 -2.01 -21.33
C HIS A 164 1.60 -1.21 -21.04
N VAL A 165 2.29 -1.55 -19.94
CA VAL A 165 3.57 -0.93 -19.55
C VAL A 165 4.65 -1.99 -19.40
N GLU A 166 5.89 -1.58 -19.66
CA GLU A 166 7.08 -2.40 -19.43
C GLU A 166 7.87 -1.86 -18.23
N LEU A 167 8.39 -2.77 -17.42
CA LEU A 167 9.24 -2.45 -16.28
C LEU A 167 10.08 -3.68 -15.91
N LYS A 168 11.22 -3.45 -15.28
CA LYS A 168 12.05 -4.54 -14.72
C LYS A 168 11.45 -4.97 -13.40
N ILE A 169 11.16 -6.26 -13.25
CA ILE A 169 10.49 -6.81 -12.07
C ILE A 169 11.36 -7.91 -11.47
N TYR A 170 11.74 -7.73 -10.21
CA TYR A 170 12.53 -8.69 -9.47
C TYR A 170 11.81 -9.17 -8.21
N GLU A 171 11.98 -10.46 -7.93
CA GLU A 171 11.50 -11.11 -6.71
C GLU A 171 12.66 -11.28 -5.74
N GLY A 172 12.45 -10.94 -4.48
CA GLY A 172 13.41 -11.16 -3.40
C GLY A 172 13.62 -9.94 -2.50
N ASP A 173 14.54 -10.09 -1.55
CA ASP A 173 14.95 -9.00 -0.67
C ASP A 173 15.62 -7.88 -1.49
N CYS A 174 15.25 -6.63 -1.23
CA CYS A 174 15.73 -5.53 -2.06
C CYS A 174 17.19 -5.15 -1.81
N LYS A 175 17.81 -5.50 -0.66
CA LYS A 175 19.27 -5.35 -0.49
C LYS A 175 20.00 -6.32 -1.42
N GLU A 176 19.57 -7.58 -1.44
CA GLU A 176 20.18 -8.61 -2.28
C GLU A 176 19.99 -8.33 -3.76
N VAL A 177 18.77 -7.98 -4.17
CA VAL A 177 18.45 -7.68 -5.57
C VAL A 177 19.22 -6.46 -6.08
N VAL A 178 19.29 -5.38 -5.30
CA VAL A 178 20.04 -4.17 -5.71
C VAL A 178 21.51 -4.47 -5.94
N GLU A 179 22.13 -5.27 -5.07
CA GLU A 179 23.53 -5.68 -5.22
C GLU A 179 23.72 -6.63 -6.42
N ARG A 180 22.92 -7.70 -6.48
CA ARG A 180 23.02 -8.74 -7.53
C ARG A 180 22.83 -8.18 -8.94
N GLU A 181 21.82 -7.34 -9.11
CA GLU A 181 21.46 -6.72 -10.39
C GLU A 181 22.24 -5.41 -10.64
N LYS A 182 23.11 -5.01 -9.71
CA LYS A 182 23.95 -3.79 -9.77
C LYS A 182 23.13 -2.52 -10.05
N ILE A 183 21.98 -2.41 -9.39
CA ILE A 183 21.06 -1.27 -9.56
C ILE A 183 21.72 -0.02 -8.98
N SER A 184 22.03 0.93 -9.85
CA SER A 184 22.71 2.18 -9.48
C SER A 184 22.31 3.33 -10.42
N GLU A 185 22.68 4.56 -10.06
CA GLU A 185 22.34 5.78 -10.81
C GLU A 185 20.83 6.01 -10.98
N MET A 186 20.04 5.67 -9.96
CA MET A 186 18.60 5.94 -9.92
C MET A 186 18.34 7.43 -9.72
N ASP A 187 17.43 8.01 -10.51
CA ASP A 187 16.95 9.39 -10.33
C ASP A 187 16.06 9.50 -9.09
N ARG A 188 15.26 8.47 -8.85
CA ARG A 188 14.29 8.43 -7.77
C ARG A 188 14.15 7.04 -7.17
N ILE A 189 14.05 6.97 -5.85
CA ILE A 189 13.80 5.73 -5.12
C ILE A 189 12.54 5.88 -4.27
N ILE A 190 11.67 4.88 -4.29
CA ILE A 190 10.47 4.79 -3.45
C ILE A 190 10.68 3.67 -2.44
N MET A 191 10.62 4.01 -1.15
CA MET A 191 10.80 3.09 -0.04
C MET A 191 9.51 2.99 0.77
N ASN A 192 8.46 2.41 0.19
CA ASN A 192 7.14 2.28 0.83
C ASN A 192 7.02 1.06 1.77
N TYR A 193 7.96 0.92 2.70
CA TYR A 193 7.91 -0.08 3.76
C TYR A 193 8.02 0.59 5.14
N PRO A 194 6.95 1.25 5.65
CA PRO A 194 7.05 2.13 6.81
C PRO A 194 7.58 1.49 8.10
N LYS A 195 7.45 0.16 8.25
CA LYS A 195 7.92 -0.58 9.41
C LYS A 195 9.45 -0.78 9.41
N GLY A 196 10.08 -0.85 8.23
CA GLY A 196 11.50 -1.22 8.11
C GLY A 196 12.33 -0.37 7.15
N SER A 197 11.78 0.66 6.49
CA SER A 197 12.50 1.40 5.43
C SER A 197 13.84 1.98 5.87
N LEU A 198 14.01 2.38 7.14
CA LEU A 198 15.27 2.91 7.65
C LEU A 198 16.42 1.90 7.53
N GLU A 199 16.15 0.60 7.67
CA GLU A 199 17.16 -0.46 7.54
C GLU A 199 17.67 -0.62 6.10
N TYR A 200 16.91 -0.13 5.13
CA TYR A 200 17.22 -0.18 3.70
C TYR A 200 17.76 1.15 3.18
N LEU A 201 17.80 2.20 4.01
CA LEU A 201 18.31 3.51 3.58
C LEU A 201 19.77 3.45 3.12
N PRO A 202 20.69 2.69 3.77
CA PRO A 202 22.06 2.58 3.28
C PRO A 202 22.18 2.04 1.84
N VAL A 203 21.36 1.05 1.47
CA VAL A 203 21.37 0.51 0.10
C VAL A 203 20.73 1.47 -0.90
N ALA A 204 19.63 2.15 -0.51
CA ALA A 204 19.02 3.20 -1.33
C ALA A 204 19.98 4.35 -1.60
N LYS A 205 20.74 4.78 -0.57
CA LYS A 205 21.78 5.81 -0.71
C LYS A 205 22.87 5.41 -1.69
N LYS A 206 23.24 4.13 -1.78
CA LYS A 206 24.22 3.67 -2.77
C LYS A 206 23.62 3.68 -4.19
N ALA A 207 22.37 3.24 -4.33
CA ALA A 207 21.70 3.11 -5.63
C ALA A 207 21.26 4.44 -6.24
N VAL A 208 20.94 5.47 -5.44
CA VAL A 208 20.51 6.78 -5.93
C VAL A 208 21.71 7.60 -6.42
N LYS A 209 21.56 8.30 -7.54
CA LYS A 209 22.59 9.22 -8.06
C LYS A 209 22.72 10.47 -7.19
N LYS A 210 23.81 11.23 -7.35
CA LYS A 210 23.95 12.55 -6.73
C LYS A 210 22.85 13.50 -7.22
N GLY A 211 22.17 14.16 -6.30
CA GLY A 211 21.00 15.01 -6.56
C GLY A 211 19.68 14.25 -6.79
N GLY A 212 19.70 12.91 -6.77
CA GLY A 212 18.49 12.09 -6.87
C GLY A 212 17.67 12.10 -5.58
N ILE A 213 16.41 11.66 -5.67
CA ILE A 213 15.41 11.79 -4.61
C ILE A 213 15.02 10.42 -4.03
N ILE A 214 14.93 10.32 -2.71
CA ILE A 214 14.40 9.15 -2.00
C ILE A 214 13.09 9.54 -1.32
N HIS A 215 12.01 8.81 -1.60
CA HIS A 215 10.74 8.89 -0.87
C HIS A 215 10.73 7.81 0.22
N LEU A 216 11.13 8.18 1.44
CA LEU A 216 11.22 7.27 2.57
C LEU A 216 9.96 7.32 3.41
N TYR A 217 9.25 6.20 3.49
CA TYR A 217 8.09 6.08 4.37
C TYR A 217 8.49 5.47 5.72
N THR A 218 7.93 5.99 6.81
CA THR A 218 8.13 5.49 8.17
C THR A 218 6.84 5.65 9.00
N PHE A 219 6.77 4.98 10.14
CA PHE A 219 5.81 5.34 11.19
C PHE A 219 6.45 6.29 12.20
N GLU A 220 5.67 7.25 12.67
CA GLU A 220 6.06 8.23 13.69
C GLU A 220 4.91 8.51 14.64
N LYS A 221 5.22 8.57 15.93
CA LYS A 221 4.28 9.08 16.93
C LYS A 221 4.15 10.59 16.82
N GLU A 222 3.04 11.12 17.32
CA GLU A 222 2.87 12.57 17.43
C GLU A 222 4.02 13.21 18.22
N GLY A 223 4.64 14.25 17.63
CA GLY A 223 5.80 14.94 18.20
C GLY A 223 7.15 14.25 17.94
N GLU A 224 7.17 13.08 17.30
CA GLU A 224 8.41 12.43 16.89
C GLU A 224 8.96 13.06 15.61
N GLU A 225 10.29 13.18 15.53
CA GLU A 225 11.00 13.60 14.33
C GLU A 225 12.26 12.76 14.15
N LYS A 226 12.51 12.34 12.91
CA LYS A 226 13.71 11.62 12.52
C LYS A 226 14.68 12.54 11.79
N GLU A 227 15.95 12.39 12.11
CA GLU A 227 17.05 13.05 11.44
C GLU A 227 17.65 12.16 10.36
N PHE A 228 18.13 12.78 9.29
CA PHE A 228 18.75 12.10 8.17
C PHE A 228 20.06 12.80 7.81
N ASP A 229 21.03 12.01 7.36
CA ASP A 229 22.31 12.49 6.81
C ASP A 229 22.19 12.85 5.31
N LEU A 230 20.98 13.23 4.89
CA LEU A 230 20.59 13.63 3.54
C LEU A 230 19.83 14.96 3.63
N GLU A 231 19.80 15.74 2.55
CA GLU A 231 19.02 16.97 2.51
C GLU A 231 17.52 16.62 2.57
N VAL A 232 16.82 17.07 3.61
CA VAL A 232 15.37 16.89 3.76
C VAL A 232 14.64 17.97 2.95
N LEU A 233 13.99 17.58 1.85
CA LEU A 233 13.21 18.49 1.01
C LEU A 233 11.80 18.72 1.55
N GLY A 234 11.27 17.76 2.30
CA GLY A 234 9.96 17.88 2.92
C GLY A 234 9.56 16.64 3.72
N LYS A 235 8.63 16.87 4.66
CA LYS A 235 8.00 15.85 5.50
C LYS A 235 6.49 15.97 5.37
N ARG A 236 5.77 14.84 5.21
CA ARG A 236 4.31 14.83 5.10
C ARG A 236 3.68 13.66 5.84
N LYS A 237 2.56 13.90 6.53
CA LYS A 237 1.70 12.84 7.06
C LYS A 237 0.86 12.24 5.91
N CYS A 238 0.96 10.93 5.73
CA CYS A 238 0.31 10.15 4.68
C CYS A 238 -0.74 9.17 5.27
N GLY A 239 -1.46 9.65 6.29
CA GLY A 239 -2.51 8.93 6.99
C GLY A 239 -2.16 8.56 8.42
N GLU A 240 -3.16 8.60 9.28
CA GLU A 240 -3.11 8.07 10.65
C GLU A 240 -3.44 6.57 10.61
N VAL A 241 -2.58 5.74 11.20
CA VAL A 241 -2.72 4.27 11.16
C VAL A 241 -3.17 3.68 12.50
N ALA A 242 -2.97 4.44 13.59
CA ALA A 242 -3.51 4.19 14.92
C ALA A 242 -3.54 5.55 15.67
N PRO A 243 -4.26 5.68 16.79
CA PRO A 243 -4.34 6.95 17.52
C PRO A 243 -2.94 7.54 17.79
N ARG A 244 -2.68 8.74 17.27
CA ARG A 244 -1.40 9.47 17.38
C ARG A 244 -0.19 8.75 16.75
N LEU A 245 -0.42 7.77 15.87
CA LEU A 245 0.61 7.10 15.09
C LEU A 245 0.34 7.35 13.61
N PHE A 246 1.26 8.05 12.96
CA PHE A 246 1.13 8.48 11.58
C PHE A 246 2.09 7.72 10.69
N ARG A 247 1.62 7.37 9.49
CA ARG A 247 2.51 7.10 8.38
C ARG A 247 3.03 8.43 7.87
N VAL A 248 4.34 8.57 7.79
CA VAL A 248 5.04 9.79 7.35
C VAL A 248 5.90 9.44 6.15
N VAL A 249 6.01 10.37 5.20
CA VAL A 249 7.00 10.33 4.12
C VAL A 249 7.98 11.48 4.29
N TYR A 250 9.26 11.16 4.10
CA TYR A 250 10.34 12.12 3.92
C TYR A 250 10.80 12.07 2.46
N ASP A 251 10.81 13.24 1.82
CA ASP A 251 11.43 13.41 0.51
C ASP A 251 12.88 13.87 0.75
N LEU A 252 13.85 12.99 0.52
CA LEU A 252 15.28 13.19 0.81
C LEU A 252 16.06 13.36 -0.49
N ARG A 253 17.12 14.19 -0.50
CA ARG A 253 18.05 14.33 -1.63
C ARG A 253 19.47 13.91 -1.24
N LYS A 254 20.13 13.16 -2.12
CA LYS A 254 21.55 12.76 -2.01
C LYS A 254 22.52 13.81 -2.50
#